data_AF-A0A1Z7Z1U2-F1
#
_entry.id   AF-A0A1Z7Z1U2-F1
#
_cell.length_a   1.000
_cell.length_b   1.000
_cell.length_c   1.000
_cell.angle_alpha   90.00
_cell.angle_beta   90.00
_cell.angle_gamma   90.00
#
_symmetry.space_group_name_H-M   'P 1'
#
loop_
_entity.id
_entity.type
_entity.pdbx_description
1 polymer ?
#
loop_
_entity_poly.entity_id
_entity_poly.type
_entity_poly.pdbx_seq_one_letter_code
_entity_poly.pdbx_strand_id
1 'polypeptide(L)'
;MFTRFARYSALIFTTLMLLTGCTPQVNFDGFSLVDDEGLQYGELEWQIAASSDGTTIPTRVTIEPNIGEVDFVGSMTVYPEQTTTYTLKAEAERTDGGLWSTLIKVTIHIGPRVDYSLFTDNNLLACLEETGFTHIAQFTTLLCFGRDIENLEGIQQLTALTTISLDKNPITNFFPLGELPSLNTLSISNSGISDLSSFPFIASLVNLSLYDNSISDVRPLQVNSQLINLSLYNNTISDVNQFQPFANLDSLFLNNNAIIDVSGLSQNTNLRALDLSDNQVSDGVIELETLSRVLALDLRENKPASCIEYAQLFLKLGPALLFNQCTFP
;
A
#
# COMPACT_ATOMS: atom_id res chain seq x y z
N MET A 1 -4.96 17.64 7.58
CA MET A 1 -4.74 18.16 6.20
C MET A 1 -5.64 17.33 5.32
N PHE A 2 -6.90 17.74 5.16
CA PHE A 2 -7.97 16.92 4.59
C PHE A 2 -7.65 16.49 3.15
N THR A 3 -7.25 15.24 2.96
CA THR A 3 -7.17 14.61 1.64
C THR A 3 -8.58 14.35 1.15
N ARG A 4 -9.12 15.30 0.39
CA ARG A 4 -10.35 15.13 -0.38
C ARG A 4 -10.13 13.97 -1.36
N PHE A 5 -10.73 12.82 -1.10
CA PHE A 5 -10.99 11.86 -2.18
C PHE A 5 -11.76 12.59 -3.28
N ALA A 6 -11.42 12.23 -4.52
CA ALA A 6 -11.77 12.91 -5.75
C ALA A 6 -13.11 13.67 -5.66
N ARG A 7 -13.04 15.00 -5.81
CA ARG A 7 -14.21 15.76 -6.25
C ARG A 7 -14.59 15.16 -7.61
N TYR A 8 -15.50 14.20 -7.62
CA TYR A 8 -16.46 14.11 -8.71
C TYR A 8 -17.29 15.38 -8.60
N SER A 9 -16.69 16.48 -9.05
CA SER A 9 -17.40 17.67 -9.41
C SER A 9 -18.30 17.20 -10.53
N ALA A 10 -19.55 16.86 -10.21
CA ALA A 10 -20.60 17.02 -11.18
C ALA A 10 -20.43 18.46 -11.65
N LEU A 11 -19.99 18.62 -12.91
CA LEU A 11 -19.89 19.91 -13.56
C LEU A 11 -21.14 20.67 -13.18
N ILE A 12 -20.96 21.91 -12.69
CA ILE A 12 -22.02 22.88 -12.57
C ILE A 12 -22.59 23.04 -13.98
N PHE A 13 -23.60 22.25 -14.29
CA PHE A 13 -24.50 22.48 -15.38
C PHE A 13 -25.46 23.53 -14.85
N THR A 14 -25.06 24.80 -14.95
CA THR A 14 -26.02 25.89 -15.13
C THR A 14 -26.72 25.65 -16.48
N THR A 15 -27.57 24.63 -16.52
CA THR A 15 -28.54 24.45 -17.59
C THR A 15 -29.69 25.37 -17.25
N LEU A 16 -29.61 26.57 -17.81
CA LEU A 16 -30.72 27.39 -18.29
C LEU A 16 -32.10 26.95 -17.75
N MET A 17 -32.45 27.46 -16.56
CA MET A 17 -33.82 27.46 -16.03
C MET A 17 -34.70 28.29 -16.97
N LEU A 18 -35.28 27.64 -17.96
CA LEU A 18 -36.41 28.19 -18.70
C LEU A 18 -37.39 27.03 -18.88
N LEU A 19 -38.17 26.71 -17.82
CA LEU A 19 -39.51 26.07 -17.84
C LEU A 19 -40.04 25.58 -16.46
N THR A 20 -39.41 25.85 -15.31
CA THR A 20 -39.79 25.24 -14.01
C THR A 20 -40.66 26.08 -13.06
N GLY A 21 -41.27 27.17 -13.53
CA GLY A 21 -41.95 28.16 -12.67
C GLY A 21 -43.16 27.69 -11.84
N CYS A 22 -43.57 26.42 -11.96
CA CYS A 22 -44.79 25.88 -11.34
C CYS A 22 -44.56 24.69 -10.38
N THR A 23 -43.32 24.32 -10.08
CA THR A 23 -42.99 23.21 -9.15
C THR A 23 -42.04 23.67 -8.05
N PRO A 24 -42.15 23.09 -6.83
CA PRO A 24 -41.18 23.33 -5.76
C PRO A 24 -39.75 23.04 -6.21
N GLN A 25 -38.80 23.86 -5.76
CA GLN A 25 -37.38 23.60 -5.94
C GLN A 25 -36.91 22.68 -4.82
N VAL A 26 -36.23 21.58 -5.18
CA VAL A 26 -35.72 20.60 -4.23
C VAL A 26 -34.27 20.34 -4.58
N ASN A 27 -33.38 20.66 -3.66
CA ASN A 27 -31.97 20.29 -3.70
C ASN A 27 -31.74 19.24 -2.60
N PHE A 28 -31.08 18.14 -2.96
CA PHE A 28 -30.62 17.13 -2.03
C PHE A 28 -29.27 16.63 -2.52
N ASP A 29 -28.25 16.98 -1.77
CA ASP A 29 -26.85 16.69 -2.06
C ASP A 29 -26.28 15.79 -0.96
N GLY A 30 -25.21 15.08 -1.29
CA GLY A 30 -24.41 14.47 -0.24
C GLY A 30 -23.01 14.06 -0.67
N PHE A 31 -22.17 13.95 0.34
CA PHE A 31 -20.72 13.88 0.21
C PHE A 31 -20.21 12.69 0.99
N SER A 32 -19.44 11.82 0.34
CA SER A 32 -18.71 10.76 1.02
C SER A 32 -17.38 11.31 1.51
N LEU A 33 -17.12 11.19 2.80
CA LEU A 33 -16.02 11.83 3.50
C LEU A 33 -15.26 10.80 4.34
N VAL A 34 -14.05 11.16 4.71
CA VAL A 34 -13.18 10.39 5.60
C VAL A 34 -12.60 11.36 6.61
N ASP A 35 -12.66 11.03 7.89
CA ASP A 35 -12.06 11.86 8.94
C ASP A 35 -10.55 11.62 9.06
N ASP A 36 -9.91 12.32 10.00
CA ASP A 36 -8.47 12.21 10.24
C ASP A 36 -8.06 10.82 10.79
N GLU A 37 -9.02 10.00 11.25
CA GLU A 37 -8.82 8.63 11.77
C GLU A 37 -9.11 7.56 10.69
N GLY A 38 -9.49 7.98 9.47
CA GLY A 38 -9.79 7.07 8.37
C GLY A 38 -11.21 6.49 8.41
N LEU A 39 -12.06 6.93 9.35
CA LEU A 39 -13.47 6.51 9.41
C LEU A 39 -14.24 7.19 8.29
N GLN A 40 -14.96 6.39 7.51
CA GLN A 40 -15.75 6.88 6.39
C GLN A 40 -17.15 7.27 6.86
N TYR A 41 -17.64 8.42 6.41
CA TYR A 41 -18.96 8.93 6.76
C TYR A 41 -19.58 9.72 5.60
N GLY A 42 -20.85 10.07 5.72
CA GLY A 42 -21.56 10.90 4.77
C GLY A 42 -21.98 12.24 5.37
N GLU A 43 -21.98 13.30 4.58
CA GLU A 43 -22.72 14.52 4.87
C GLU A 43 -23.87 14.66 3.87
N LEU A 44 -25.08 14.81 4.38
CA LEU A 44 -26.29 15.08 3.60
C LEU A 44 -26.68 16.54 3.78
N GLU A 45 -27.05 17.22 2.70
CA GLU A 45 -27.53 18.59 2.72
C GLU A 45 -28.81 18.69 1.87
N TRP A 46 -29.83 19.38 2.37
CA TRP A 46 -31.09 19.54 1.63
C TRP A 46 -31.69 20.93 1.80
N GLN A 47 -32.38 21.35 0.75
CA GLN A 47 -33.15 22.59 0.73
C GLN A 47 -34.37 22.43 -0.16
N ILE A 48 -35.56 22.65 0.42
CA ILE A 48 -36.84 22.58 -0.25
C ILE A 48 -37.50 23.95 -0.19
N ALA A 49 -37.86 24.50 -1.34
CA ALA A 49 -38.54 25.78 -1.48
C ALA A 49 -39.87 25.61 -2.21
N ALA A 50 -40.86 26.43 -1.83
CA ALA A 50 -42.13 26.50 -2.54
C ALA A 50 -41.97 26.86 -4.02
N SER A 51 -42.99 26.55 -4.81
CA SER A 51 -43.00 26.97 -6.22
C SER A 51 -42.93 28.48 -6.34
N SER A 52 -42.28 29.00 -7.39
CA SER A 52 -42.08 30.45 -7.57
C SER A 52 -43.38 31.24 -7.75
N ASP A 53 -44.46 30.57 -8.14
CA ASP A 53 -45.81 31.12 -8.26
C ASP A 53 -46.64 31.02 -6.95
N GLY A 54 -46.09 30.40 -5.91
CA GLY A 54 -46.74 30.21 -4.60
C GLY A 54 -47.89 29.20 -4.58
N THR A 55 -48.13 28.46 -5.67
CA THR A 55 -49.29 27.55 -5.79
C THR A 55 -49.07 26.17 -5.20
N THR A 56 -47.81 25.77 -4.98
CA THR A 56 -47.44 24.45 -4.44
C THR A 56 -46.54 24.65 -3.23
N ILE A 57 -47.05 24.29 -2.05
CA ILE A 57 -46.39 24.52 -0.76
C ILE A 57 -45.94 23.18 -0.17
N PRO A 58 -44.62 22.96 0.05
CA PRO A 58 -44.10 21.79 0.72
C PRO A 58 -44.76 21.58 2.07
N THR A 59 -45.25 20.36 2.33
CA THR A 59 -45.93 20.00 3.58
C THR A 59 -45.13 18.99 4.38
N ARG A 60 -44.31 18.16 3.72
CA ARG A 60 -43.56 17.10 4.39
C ARG A 60 -42.29 16.74 3.64
N VAL A 61 -41.20 16.48 4.37
CA VAL A 61 -39.96 15.96 3.84
C VAL A 61 -39.49 14.79 4.69
N THR A 62 -39.17 13.67 4.06
CA THR A 62 -38.62 12.49 4.75
C THR A 62 -37.37 12.01 4.03
N ILE A 63 -36.37 11.57 4.78
CA ILE A 63 -35.17 10.93 4.26
C ILE A 63 -35.11 9.49 4.77
N GLU A 64 -34.96 8.55 3.85
CA GLU A 64 -34.78 7.12 4.15
C GLU A 64 -33.43 6.65 3.60
N PRO A 65 -32.75 5.64 4.17
CA PRO A 65 -33.16 4.89 5.36
C PRO A 65 -32.78 5.57 6.67
N ASN A 66 -33.47 5.21 7.76
CA ASN A 66 -33.08 5.43 9.16
C ASN A 66 -32.99 6.89 9.64
N ILE A 67 -33.46 7.87 8.87
CA ILE A 67 -33.49 9.28 9.27
C ILE A 67 -34.94 9.70 9.61
N GLY A 68 -35.89 9.43 8.72
CA GLY A 68 -37.30 9.76 8.90
C GLY A 68 -37.64 11.20 8.50
N GLU A 69 -38.58 11.83 9.19
CA GLU A 69 -39.07 13.17 8.87
C GLU A 69 -38.07 14.26 9.29
N VAL A 70 -37.84 15.23 8.39
CA VAL A 70 -36.87 16.31 8.57
C VAL A 70 -37.46 17.67 8.19
N ASP A 71 -36.83 18.75 8.67
CA ASP A 71 -37.19 20.11 8.27
C ASP A 71 -36.97 20.35 6.77
N PHE A 72 -37.52 21.44 6.22
CA PHE A 72 -37.37 21.77 4.79
C PHE A 72 -35.96 22.20 4.39
N VAL A 73 -35.12 22.59 5.35
CA VAL A 73 -33.72 22.95 5.13
C VAL A 73 -32.89 22.34 6.25
N GLY A 74 -31.80 21.67 5.91
CA GLY A 74 -30.94 21.09 6.92
C GLY A 74 -29.72 20.41 6.35
N SER A 75 -28.86 19.98 7.27
CA SER A 75 -27.73 19.11 6.99
C SER A 75 -27.60 18.07 8.10
N MET A 76 -27.02 16.91 7.77
CA MET A 76 -26.83 15.81 8.70
C MET A 76 -25.60 14.99 8.35
N THR A 77 -24.79 14.68 9.35
CA THR A 77 -23.73 13.67 9.25
C THR A 77 -24.31 12.28 9.48
N VAL A 78 -23.99 11.33 8.61
CA VAL A 78 -24.43 9.93 8.67
C VAL A 78 -23.24 8.99 8.67
N TYR A 79 -23.34 7.88 9.40
CA TYR A 79 -22.31 6.84 9.48
C TYR A 79 -22.87 5.50 9.00
N PRO A 80 -23.19 5.36 7.70
CA PRO A 80 -23.72 4.10 7.20
C PRO A 80 -22.66 3.00 7.27
N GLU A 81 -23.05 1.79 7.66
CA GLU A 81 -22.10 0.66 7.77
C GLU A 81 -21.60 0.12 6.43
N GLN A 82 -22.32 0.45 5.35
CA GLN A 82 -22.04 0.07 3.97
C GLN A 82 -22.48 1.19 3.03
N THR A 83 -22.05 1.14 1.77
CA THR A 83 -22.53 2.10 0.75
C THR A 83 -24.06 2.15 0.75
N THR A 84 -24.62 3.33 1.03
CA THR A 84 -26.05 3.52 1.29
C THR A 84 -26.60 4.64 0.43
N THR A 85 -27.70 4.35 -0.28
CA THR A 85 -28.46 5.35 -1.03
C THR A 85 -29.57 5.91 -0.16
N TYR A 86 -29.42 7.17 0.22
CA TYR A 86 -30.46 7.95 0.88
C TYR A 86 -31.45 8.49 -0.15
N THR A 87 -32.73 8.39 0.15
CA THR A 87 -33.82 8.89 -0.69
C THR A 87 -34.59 9.94 0.09
N LEU A 88 -34.52 11.18 -0.37
CA LEU A 88 -35.35 12.27 0.09
C LEU A 88 -36.67 12.26 -0.68
N LYS A 89 -37.78 12.17 0.05
CA LYS A 89 -39.14 12.36 -0.47
C LYS A 89 -39.66 13.70 0.01
N ALA A 90 -39.98 14.60 -0.92
CA ALA A 90 -40.67 15.84 -0.62
C ALA A 90 -42.11 15.75 -1.12
N GLU A 91 -43.06 16.12 -0.28
CA GLU A 91 -44.49 16.16 -0.57
C GLU A 91 -45.00 17.59 -0.38
N ALA A 92 -45.93 18.00 -1.24
CA ALA A 92 -46.52 19.33 -1.22
C ALA A 92 -48.01 19.26 -1.56
N GLU A 93 -48.78 20.19 -1.00
CA GLU A 93 -50.17 20.40 -1.36
C GLU A 93 -50.26 21.60 -2.31
N ARG A 94 -51.05 21.43 -3.37
CA ARG A 94 -51.37 22.49 -4.32
C ARG A 94 -52.61 23.23 -3.85
N THR A 95 -52.71 24.51 -4.16
CA THR A 95 -53.87 25.35 -3.81
C THR A 95 -55.20 24.86 -4.43
N ASP A 96 -55.13 24.00 -5.45
CA ASP A 96 -56.28 23.34 -6.08
C ASP A 96 -56.69 22.01 -5.39
N GLY A 97 -56.03 21.65 -4.27
CA GLY A 97 -56.24 20.41 -3.52
C GLY A 97 -55.47 19.21 -4.09
N GLY A 98 -54.67 19.39 -5.14
CA GLY A 98 -53.81 18.34 -5.69
C GLY A 98 -52.59 18.06 -4.82
N LEU A 99 -52.09 16.82 -4.87
CA LEU A 99 -50.84 16.44 -4.21
C LEU A 99 -49.69 16.41 -5.21
N TRP A 100 -48.55 16.94 -4.80
CA TRP A 100 -47.29 16.84 -5.51
C TRP A 100 -46.28 16.07 -4.66
N SER A 101 -45.47 15.23 -5.30
CA SER A 101 -44.33 14.60 -4.63
C SER A 101 -43.17 14.40 -5.59
N THR A 102 -41.97 14.38 -5.03
CA THR A 102 -40.75 14.03 -5.76
C THR A 102 -39.84 13.15 -4.89
N LEU A 103 -38.97 12.40 -5.55
CA LEU A 103 -37.94 11.57 -4.92
C LEU A 103 -36.58 11.97 -5.49
N ILE A 104 -35.66 12.35 -4.61
CA ILE A 104 -34.26 12.59 -4.98
C ILE A 104 -33.39 11.60 -4.22
N LYS A 105 -32.40 11.02 -4.89
CA LYS A 105 -31.51 10.00 -4.33
C LYS A 105 -30.09 10.50 -4.31
N VAL A 106 -29.41 10.26 -3.21
CA VAL A 106 -27.99 10.56 -2.98
C VAL A 106 -27.34 9.32 -2.41
N THR A 107 -26.16 8.95 -2.89
CA THR A 107 -25.43 7.78 -2.41
C THR A 107 -24.20 8.19 -1.61
N ILE A 108 -24.11 7.71 -0.38
CA ILE A 108 -22.89 7.78 0.42
C ILE A 108 -22.12 6.48 0.24
N HIS A 109 -20.92 6.58 -0.30
CA HIS A 109 -20.04 5.44 -0.54
C HIS A 109 -19.19 5.17 0.69
N ILE A 110 -19.28 3.94 1.18
CA ILE A 110 -18.47 3.40 2.28
C ILE A 110 -17.79 2.14 1.78
N GLY A 111 -16.47 2.04 1.98
CA GLY A 111 -15.64 0.93 1.59
C GLY A 111 -15.94 -0.34 2.40
N PRO A 112 -15.54 -1.53 1.90
CA PRO A 112 -15.81 -2.79 2.57
C PRO A 112 -15.16 -2.84 3.96
N ARG A 113 -15.86 -3.45 4.92
CA ARG A 113 -15.37 -3.69 6.28
C ARG A 113 -14.42 -4.89 6.31
N VAL A 114 -13.54 -4.90 7.32
CA VAL A 114 -12.71 -6.06 7.63
C VAL A 114 -13.58 -7.13 8.29
N ASP A 115 -13.56 -8.33 7.76
CA ASP A 115 -14.06 -9.53 8.41
C ASP A 115 -12.95 -10.11 9.30
N TYR A 116 -12.96 -9.70 10.57
CA TYR A 116 -12.00 -10.14 11.58
C TYR A 116 -12.08 -11.64 11.89
N SER A 117 -13.17 -12.33 11.51
CA SER A 117 -13.30 -13.77 11.75
C SER A 117 -12.44 -14.63 10.81
N LEU A 118 -11.90 -14.04 9.75
CA LEU A 118 -11.02 -14.74 8.80
C LEU A 118 -9.58 -14.90 9.32
N PHE A 119 -9.17 -14.13 10.34
CA PHE A 119 -7.84 -14.24 10.91
C PHE A 119 -7.75 -15.42 11.86
N THR A 120 -6.92 -16.40 11.52
CA THR A 120 -6.77 -17.63 12.31
C THR A 120 -5.67 -17.55 13.37
N ASP A 121 -4.76 -16.59 13.24
CA ASP A 121 -3.70 -16.30 14.19
C ASP A 121 -4.14 -15.19 15.16
N ASN A 122 -4.21 -15.50 16.45
CA ASN A 122 -4.67 -14.55 17.46
C ASN A 122 -3.70 -13.37 17.64
N ASN A 123 -2.41 -13.54 17.38
CA ASN A 123 -1.42 -12.47 17.53
C ASN A 123 -1.49 -11.49 16.34
N LEU A 124 -1.77 -12.00 15.14
CA LEU A 124 -2.08 -11.17 13.97
C LEU A 124 -3.41 -10.44 14.17
N LEU A 125 -4.45 -11.15 14.63
CA LEU A 125 -5.74 -10.56 14.96
C LEU A 125 -5.60 -9.42 15.97
N ALA A 126 -4.91 -9.65 17.09
CA ALA A 126 -4.67 -8.63 18.11
C ALA A 126 -3.91 -7.42 17.54
N CYS A 127 -2.92 -7.64 16.67
CA CYS A 127 -2.21 -6.55 16.00
C CYS A 127 -3.14 -5.67 15.16
N LEU A 128 -4.10 -6.28 14.46
CA LEU A 128 -5.08 -5.57 13.65
C LEU A 128 -6.11 -4.84 14.53
N GLU A 129 -6.61 -5.49 15.57
CA GLU A 129 -7.60 -4.90 16.50
C GLU A 129 -7.05 -3.65 17.23
N GLU A 130 -5.75 -3.65 17.57
CA GLU A 130 -5.09 -2.49 18.19
C GLU A 130 -5.08 -1.24 17.30
N THR A 131 -5.25 -1.38 15.99
CA THR A 131 -5.37 -0.23 15.08
C THR A 131 -6.70 0.51 15.24
N GLY A 132 -7.74 -0.17 15.77
CA GLY A 132 -9.11 0.35 15.80
C GLY A 132 -9.78 0.46 14.42
N PHE A 133 -9.11 0.02 13.35
CA PHE A 133 -9.65 0.12 12.00
C PHE A 133 -10.76 -0.90 11.77
N THR A 134 -11.75 -0.50 10.99
CA THR A 134 -12.91 -1.36 10.69
C THR A 134 -13.13 -1.52 9.19
N HIS A 135 -12.49 -0.71 8.36
CA HIS A 135 -12.57 -0.75 6.90
C HIS A 135 -11.25 -1.16 6.27
N ILE A 136 -11.33 -2.00 5.22
CA ILE A 136 -10.17 -2.51 4.48
C ILE A 136 -9.29 -1.36 3.98
N ALA A 137 -9.90 -0.25 3.53
CA ALA A 137 -9.20 0.91 2.99
C ALA A 137 -8.31 1.65 4.02
N GLN A 138 -8.52 1.44 5.32
CA GLN A 138 -7.68 2.04 6.37
C GLN A 138 -6.32 1.33 6.47
N PHE A 139 -6.27 0.03 6.13
CA PHE A 139 -5.06 -0.77 6.19
C PHE A 139 -4.15 -0.52 4.98
N THR A 140 -3.48 0.62 4.95
CA THR A 140 -2.44 0.93 3.95
C THR A 140 -1.05 0.51 4.40
N THR A 141 -0.83 0.48 5.71
CA THR A 141 0.40 0.07 6.38
C THR A 141 0.06 -0.84 7.55
N LEU A 142 0.78 -1.96 7.69
CA LEU A 142 0.67 -2.87 8.83
C LEU A 142 2.03 -3.11 9.46
N LEU A 143 2.14 -2.85 10.77
CA LEU A 143 3.38 -3.00 11.54
C LEU A 143 3.13 -3.95 12.72
N CYS A 144 3.48 -5.22 12.56
CA CYS A 144 3.27 -6.25 13.57
C CYS A 144 4.59 -6.89 13.98
N PHE A 145 5.43 -6.13 14.70
CA PHE A 145 6.77 -6.55 15.09
C PHE A 145 6.78 -7.44 16.34
N GLY A 146 7.47 -8.59 16.29
CA GLY A 146 7.81 -9.31 17.53
C GLY A 146 6.62 -9.86 18.30
N ARG A 147 5.63 -10.43 17.61
CA ARG A 147 4.34 -10.84 18.20
C ARG A 147 4.10 -12.34 18.21
N ASP A 148 5.08 -13.17 17.86
CA ASP A 148 4.87 -14.62 17.67
C ASP A 148 3.73 -14.92 16.68
N ILE A 149 3.69 -14.17 15.57
CA ILE A 149 2.76 -14.47 14.47
C ILE A 149 3.31 -15.65 13.67
N GLU A 150 2.49 -16.68 13.47
CA GLU A 150 2.86 -17.89 12.72
C GLU A 150 2.09 -17.99 11.40
N ASN A 151 0.85 -17.49 11.36
CA ASN A 151 -0.05 -17.63 10.22
C ASN A 151 -0.61 -16.27 9.75
N LEU A 152 -0.64 -16.08 8.43
CA LEU A 152 -1.10 -14.86 7.76
C LEU A 152 -2.50 -14.98 7.14
N GLU A 153 -3.20 -16.09 7.36
CA GLU A 153 -4.56 -16.29 6.84
C GLU A 153 -5.50 -15.17 7.30
N GLY A 154 -6.32 -14.69 6.37
CA GLY A 154 -7.19 -13.53 6.54
C GLY A 154 -6.58 -12.24 6.01
N ILE A 155 -5.25 -12.13 5.90
CA ILE A 155 -4.58 -10.90 5.42
C ILE A 155 -4.94 -10.57 3.97
N GLN A 156 -5.32 -11.55 3.15
CA GLN A 156 -5.67 -11.42 1.73
C GLN A 156 -6.80 -10.41 1.50
N GLN A 157 -7.68 -10.21 2.49
CA GLN A 157 -8.76 -9.23 2.39
C GLN A 157 -8.26 -7.77 2.45
N LEU A 158 -7.08 -7.53 3.03
CA LEU A 158 -6.52 -6.20 3.27
C LEU A 158 -5.85 -5.65 2.00
N THR A 159 -6.63 -5.58 0.92
CA THR A 159 -6.21 -5.25 -0.45
C THR A 159 -5.63 -3.85 -0.62
N ALA A 160 -5.83 -2.97 0.37
CA ALA A 160 -5.25 -1.63 0.40
C ALA A 160 -3.81 -1.60 0.96
N LEU A 161 -3.29 -2.71 1.49
CA LEU A 161 -1.94 -2.77 2.06
C LEU A 161 -0.89 -2.49 0.99
N THR A 162 -0.06 -1.50 1.27
CA THR A 162 1.10 -1.12 0.45
C THR A 162 2.41 -1.41 1.16
N THR A 163 2.41 -1.38 2.49
CA THR A 163 3.59 -1.57 3.33
C THR A 163 3.28 -2.54 4.46
N ILE A 164 4.09 -3.58 4.60
CA ILE A 164 3.96 -4.57 5.68
C ILE A 164 5.34 -4.77 6.33
N SER A 165 5.41 -4.64 7.66
CA SER A 165 6.52 -5.15 8.47
C SER A 165 6.00 -6.23 9.41
N LEU A 166 6.56 -7.42 9.26
CA LEU A 166 6.31 -8.62 10.05
C LEU A 166 7.62 -9.12 10.68
N ASP A 167 8.59 -8.23 10.89
CA ASP A 167 9.89 -8.60 11.45
C ASP A 167 9.72 -9.24 12.84
N LYS A 168 10.61 -10.17 13.18
CA LYS A 168 10.59 -10.92 14.45
C LYS A 168 9.32 -11.75 14.67
N ASN A 169 8.82 -12.39 13.62
CA ASN A 169 7.73 -13.36 13.73
C ASN A 169 8.11 -14.69 13.06
N PRO A 170 7.80 -15.85 13.68
CA PRO A 170 8.14 -17.17 13.16
C PRO A 170 7.20 -17.65 12.03
N ILE A 171 6.97 -16.81 11.02
CA ILE A 171 6.08 -17.11 9.88
C ILE A 171 6.78 -18.10 8.94
N THR A 172 6.07 -19.18 8.60
CA THR A 172 6.59 -20.23 7.69
C THR A 172 5.85 -20.29 6.35
N ASN A 173 4.65 -19.73 6.27
CA ASN A 173 3.83 -19.72 5.07
C ASN A 173 3.53 -18.28 4.62
N PHE A 174 4.14 -17.87 3.51
CA PHE A 174 3.98 -16.53 2.94
C PHE A 174 2.92 -16.45 1.84
N PHE A 175 2.30 -17.56 1.41
CA PHE A 175 1.32 -17.56 0.31
C PHE A 175 0.22 -16.50 0.41
N PRO A 176 -0.36 -16.20 1.59
CA PRO A 176 -1.37 -15.14 1.72
C PRO A 176 -0.92 -13.76 1.20
N LEU A 177 0.38 -13.46 1.22
CA LEU A 177 0.91 -12.18 0.72
C LEU A 177 0.81 -12.03 -0.81
N GLY A 178 0.69 -13.13 -1.55
CA GLY A 178 0.55 -13.14 -3.02
C GLY A 178 -0.77 -12.54 -3.52
N GLU A 179 -1.79 -12.51 -2.65
CA GLU A 179 -3.12 -12.00 -2.97
C GLU A 179 -3.26 -10.48 -2.72
N LEU A 180 -2.17 -9.81 -2.33
CA LEU A 180 -2.17 -8.37 -2.04
C LEU A 180 -1.78 -7.56 -3.27
N PRO A 181 -2.73 -6.96 -4.00
CA PRO A 181 -2.46 -6.36 -5.31
C PRO A 181 -1.59 -5.09 -5.21
N SER A 182 -1.60 -4.43 -4.05
CA SER A 182 -0.95 -3.13 -3.84
C SER A 182 0.33 -3.21 -3.01
N LEU A 183 0.75 -4.41 -2.58
CA LEU A 183 1.89 -4.59 -1.67
C LEU A 183 3.21 -4.23 -2.36
N ASN A 184 3.74 -3.07 -1.99
CA ASN A 184 4.96 -2.52 -2.57
C ASN A 184 6.21 -2.78 -1.72
N THR A 185 6.05 -2.71 -0.40
CA THR A 185 7.15 -2.82 0.56
C THR A 185 6.84 -3.90 1.59
N LEU A 186 7.74 -4.88 1.71
CA LEU A 186 7.62 -6.00 2.65
C LEU A 186 8.93 -6.16 3.45
N SER A 187 8.79 -6.26 4.77
CA SER A 187 9.88 -6.61 5.68
C SER A 187 9.51 -7.82 6.53
N ILE A 188 10.35 -8.86 6.49
CA ILE A 188 10.25 -10.07 7.32
C ILE A 188 11.66 -10.45 7.81
N SER A 189 12.27 -9.52 8.52
CA SER A 189 13.64 -9.57 9.00
C SER A 189 13.70 -10.14 10.42
N ASN A 190 14.81 -10.79 10.79
CA ASN A 190 14.98 -11.38 12.13
C ASN A 190 13.87 -12.37 12.50
N SER A 191 13.47 -13.20 11.53
CA SER A 191 12.33 -14.13 11.66
C SER A 191 12.76 -15.60 11.62
N GLY A 192 14.07 -15.88 11.61
CA GLY A 192 14.60 -17.24 11.55
C GLY A 192 14.34 -17.95 10.21
N ILE A 193 14.11 -17.19 9.14
CA ILE A 193 13.81 -17.74 7.81
C ILE A 193 15.07 -18.41 7.25
N SER A 194 14.95 -19.67 6.84
CA SER A 194 16.00 -20.37 6.08
C SER A 194 15.49 -20.93 4.75
N ASP A 195 14.17 -21.11 4.63
CA ASP A 195 13.52 -21.61 3.42
C ASP A 195 12.52 -20.57 2.89
N LEU A 196 12.66 -20.22 1.62
CA LEU A 196 11.81 -19.28 0.90
C LEU A 196 10.86 -19.98 -0.09
N SER A 197 10.75 -21.31 -0.04
CA SER A 197 9.92 -22.10 -0.96
C SER A 197 8.43 -21.72 -0.96
N SER A 198 7.94 -21.16 0.15
CA SER A 198 6.56 -20.66 0.29
C SER A 198 6.39 -19.19 -0.11
N PHE A 199 7.45 -18.50 -0.54
CA PHE A 199 7.37 -17.09 -0.93
C PHE A 199 6.60 -16.94 -2.25
N PRO A 200 5.48 -16.21 -2.27
CA PRO A 200 4.63 -16.12 -3.45
C PRO A 200 5.19 -15.13 -4.48
N PHE A 201 4.61 -15.18 -5.68
CA PHE A 201 4.70 -14.05 -6.59
C PHE A 201 3.82 -12.90 -6.06
N ILE A 202 4.40 -11.71 -5.94
CA ILE A 202 3.72 -10.48 -5.51
C ILE A 202 3.96 -9.42 -6.58
N ALA A 203 2.98 -9.24 -7.46
CA ALA A 203 3.14 -8.48 -8.71
C ALA A 203 3.61 -7.03 -8.53
N SER A 204 3.26 -6.40 -7.40
CA SER A 204 3.56 -5.00 -7.09
C SER A 204 4.77 -4.79 -6.19
N LEU A 205 5.44 -5.86 -5.76
CA LEU A 205 6.53 -5.79 -4.79
C LEU A 205 7.77 -5.16 -5.41
N VAL A 206 8.24 -4.08 -4.77
CA VAL A 206 9.40 -3.28 -5.21
C VAL A 206 10.52 -3.36 -4.17
N ASN A 207 10.18 -3.31 -2.88
CA ASN A 207 11.13 -3.30 -1.78
C ASN A 207 10.94 -4.54 -0.91
N LEU A 208 12.00 -5.34 -0.76
CA LEU A 208 11.99 -6.53 0.09
C LEU A 208 13.16 -6.50 1.07
N SER A 209 12.84 -6.64 2.35
CA SER A 209 13.79 -6.72 3.45
C SER A 209 13.69 -8.06 4.16
N LEU A 210 14.79 -8.81 4.17
CA LEU A 210 14.93 -10.15 4.73
C LEU A 210 16.24 -10.30 5.53
N TYR A 211 16.75 -9.20 6.09
CA TYR A 211 18.00 -9.21 6.85
C TYR A 211 17.87 -9.96 8.19
N ASP A 212 19.00 -10.29 8.81
CA ASP A 212 19.07 -11.03 10.08
C ASP A 212 18.31 -12.38 10.05
N ASN A 213 18.39 -13.11 8.94
CA ASN A 213 17.78 -14.43 8.79
C ASN A 213 18.87 -15.51 8.62
N SER A 214 18.51 -16.70 8.16
CA SER A 214 19.44 -17.80 7.88
C SER A 214 19.30 -18.28 6.42
N ILE A 215 19.08 -17.34 5.51
CA ILE A 215 18.83 -17.60 4.09
C ILE A 215 20.15 -17.86 3.36
N SER A 216 20.25 -18.99 2.67
CA SER A 216 21.35 -19.30 1.75
C SER A 216 20.91 -19.42 0.29
N ASP A 217 19.61 -19.65 0.06
CA ASP A 217 19.02 -19.85 -1.27
C ASP A 217 17.91 -18.84 -1.53
N VAL A 218 18.15 -17.92 -2.47
CA VAL A 218 17.20 -16.87 -2.88
C VAL A 218 16.51 -17.19 -4.21
N ARG A 219 16.78 -18.35 -4.81
CA ARG A 219 16.16 -18.76 -6.08
C ARG A 219 14.63 -18.78 -6.03
N PRO A 220 13.96 -19.14 -4.92
CA PRO A 220 12.50 -19.03 -4.83
C PRO A 220 11.99 -17.59 -5.07
N LEU A 221 12.78 -16.56 -4.76
CA LEU A 221 12.39 -15.17 -4.98
C LEU A 221 12.43 -14.75 -6.46
N GLN A 222 12.99 -15.56 -7.37
CA GLN A 222 13.12 -15.20 -8.80
C GLN A 222 11.79 -14.94 -9.50
N VAL A 223 10.69 -15.48 -8.96
CA VAL A 223 9.34 -15.14 -9.41
C VAL A 223 9.05 -13.64 -9.26
N ASN A 224 9.70 -12.97 -8.30
CA ASN A 224 9.66 -11.52 -8.05
C ASN A 224 10.84 -10.76 -8.69
N SER A 225 11.24 -11.13 -9.92
CA SER A 225 12.36 -10.49 -10.64
C SER A 225 12.16 -8.99 -10.94
N GLN A 226 10.98 -8.44 -10.69
CA GLN A 226 10.69 -6.99 -10.76
C GLN A 226 11.22 -6.18 -9.56
N LEU A 227 11.76 -6.83 -8.52
CA LEU A 227 12.30 -6.14 -7.34
C LEU A 227 13.35 -5.07 -7.73
N ILE A 228 13.29 -3.95 -7.03
CA ILE A 228 14.20 -2.81 -7.19
C ILE A 228 15.17 -2.73 -6.01
N ASN A 229 14.70 -2.97 -4.79
CA ASN A 229 15.51 -2.92 -3.59
C ASN A 229 15.41 -4.23 -2.82
N LEU A 230 16.56 -4.85 -2.56
CA LEU A 230 16.65 -6.12 -1.83
C LEU A 230 17.70 -6.03 -0.72
N SER A 231 17.26 -6.24 0.53
CA SER A 231 18.14 -6.27 1.70
C SER A 231 18.21 -7.68 2.28
N LEU A 232 19.42 -8.25 2.27
CA LEU A 232 19.73 -9.62 2.70
C LEU A 232 20.97 -9.68 3.59
N TYR A 233 21.33 -8.57 4.23
CA TYR A 233 22.48 -8.55 5.13
C TYR A 233 22.28 -9.45 6.35
N ASN A 234 23.38 -9.94 6.94
CA ASN A 234 23.35 -10.90 8.04
C ASN A 234 22.51 -12.15 7.71
N ASN A 235 22.91 -12.85 6.65
CA ASN A 235 22.36 -14.15 6.23
C ASN A 235 23.53 -15.13 5.97
N THR A 236 23.27 -16.25 5.29
CA THR A 236 24.28 -17.30 5.01
C THR A 236 24.53 -17.49 3.52
N ILE A 237 24.38 -16.42 2.73
CA ILE A 237 24.53 -16.43 1.27
C ILE A 237 26.02 -16.53 0.91
N SER A 238 26.38 -17.47 0.04
CA SER A 238 27.74 -17.62 -0.46
C SER A 238 27.85 -17.58 -1.99
N ASP A 239 26.77 -17.94 -2.70
CA ASP A 239 26.70 -17.99 -4.16
C ASP A 239 25.83 -16.85 -4.70
N VAL A 240 26.47 -15.85 -5.30
CA VAL A 240 25.79 -14.68 -5.87
C VAL A 240 25.28 -14.90 -7.30
N ASN A 241 25.52 -16.05 -7.94
CA ASN A 241 24.91 -16.35 -9.24
C ASN A 241 23.38 -16.40 -9.17
N GLN A 242 22.84 -16.63 -7.97
CA GLN A 242 21.41 -16.62 -7.70
C GLN A 242 20.76 -15.25 -7.96
N PHE A 243 21.54 -14.16 -8.02
CA PHE A 243 21.03 -12.80 -8.25
C PHE A 243 20.89 -12.43 -9.74
N GLN A 244 21.40 -13.24 -10.67
CA GLN A 244 21.33 -12.96 -12.11
C GLN A 244 19.90 -12.68 -12.64
N PRO A 245 18.84 -13.36 -12.16
CA PRO A 245 17.48 -13.08 -12.63
C PRO A 245 16.91 -11.73 -12.18
N PHE A 246 17.49 -11.09 -11.16
CA PHE A 246 17.02 -9.81 -10.63
C PHE A 246 17.66 -8.64 -11.37
N ALA A 247 17.44 -8.59 -12.68
CA ALA A 247 18.04 -7.60 -13.57
C ALA A 247 17.63 -6.16 -13.25
N ASN A 248 16.51 -5.95 -12.54
CA ASN A 248 15.97 -4.61 -12.23
C ASN A 248 16.48 -4.02 -10.91
N LEU A 249 17.30 -4.76 -10.14
CA LEU A 249 17.80 -4.26 -8.87
C LEU A 249 18.59 -2.96 -9.05
N ASP A 250 18.20 -1.97 -8.26
CA ASP A 250 18.86 -0.69 -8.09
C ASP A 250 19.74 -0.71 -6.83
N SER A 251 19.25 -1.32 -5.75
CA SER A 251 20.00 -1.48 -4.50
C SER A 251 19.99 -2.93 -4.02
N LEU A 252 21.17 -3.45 -3.68
CA LEU A 252 21.38 -4.79 -3.15
C LEU A 252 22.33 -4.76 -1.94
N PHE A 253 21.82 -5.17 -0.78
CA PHE A 253 22.61 -5.23 0.46
C PHE A 253 22.86 -6.68 0.85
N LEU A 254 24.13 -7.09 0.79
CA LEU A 254 24.61 -8.44 1.05
C LEU A 254 25.71 -8.47 2.11
N ASN A 255 25.88 -7.40 2.88
CA ASN A 255 26.91 -7.34 3.89
C ASN A 255 26.70 -8.40 4.99
N ASN A 256 27.79 -8.82 5.64
CA ASN A 256 27.77 -9.86 6.68
C ASN A 256 27.13 -11.17 6.17
N ASN A 257 27.71 -11.73 5.11
CA ASN A 257 27.34 -13.03 4.53
C ASN A 257 28.61 -13.89 4.36
N ALA A 258 28.56 -14.93 3.53
CA ALA A 258 29.68 -15.85 3.27
C ALA A 258 30.17 -15.79 1.81
N ILE A 259 30.06 -14.63 1.16
CA ILE A 259 30.39 -14.45 -0.26
C ILE A 259 31.91 -14.46 -0.46
N ILE A 260 32.38 -15.20 -1.46
CA ILE A 260 33.80 -15.29 -1.84
C ILE A 260 33.99 -14.82 -3.29
N ASP A 261 33.13 -15.28 -4.18
CA ASP A 261 33.16 -14.99 -5.62
C ASP A 261 32.04 -14.00 -5.96
N VAL A 262 32.39 -12.92 -6.67
CA VAL A 262 31.46 -11.85 -7.05
C VAL A 262 31.08 -11.87 -8.54
N SER A 263 31.65 -12.78 -9.35
CA SER A 263 31.43 -12.92 -10.80
C SER A 263 29.95 -12.94 -11.19
N GLY A 264 29.14 -13.60 -10.37
CA GLY A 264 27.70 -13.76 -10.59
C GLY A 264 26.92 -12.45 -10.63
N LEU A 265 27.45 -11.37 -10.03
CA LEU A 265 26.83 -10.04 -10.02
C LEU A 265 27.12 -9.23 -11.29
N SER A 266 28.00 -9.69 -12.17
CA SER A 266 28.39 -8.97 -13.40
C SER A 266 27.21 -8.68 -14.35
N GLN A 267 26.08 -9.38 -14.21
CA GLN A 267 24.88 -9.17 -15.02
C GLN A 267 23.90 -8.15 -14.41
N ASN A 268 24.05 -7.78 -13.13
CA ASN A 268 23.18 -6.84 -12.42
C ASN A 268 23.54 -5.37 -12.74
N THR A 269 23.65 -5.05 -14.02
CA THR A 269 24.15 -3.75 -14.54
C THR A 269 23.29 -2.53 -14.20
N ASN A 270 22.09 -2.72 -13.64
CA ASN A 270 21.23 -1.64 -13.16
C ASN A 270 21.58 -1.18 -11.73
N LEU A 271 22.42 -1.91 -10.99
CA LEU A 271 22.78 -1.56 -9.61
C LEU A 271 23.40 -0.17 -9.52
N ARG A 272 22.87 0.62 -8.59
CA ARG A 272 23.37 1.92 -8.13
C ARG A 272 24.00 1.82 -6.75
N ALA A 273 23.51 0.94 -5.90
CA ALA A 273 24.06 0.68 -4.58
C ALA A 273 24.28 -0.83 -4.37
N LEU A 274 25.51 -1.20 -4.01
CA LEU A 274 25.88 -2.57 -3.69
C LEU A 274 26.74 -2.59 -2.42
N ASP A 275 26.25 -3.27 -1.40
CA ASP A 275 27.00 -3.49 -0.17
C ASP A 275 27.40 -4.96 -0.05
N LEU A 276 28.70 -5.21 -0.13
CA LEU A 276 29.35 -6.51 0.02
C LEU A 276 30.28 -6.52 1.23
N SER A 277 30.17 -5.53 2.14
CA SER A 277 31.05 -5.47 3.31
C SER A 277 30.90 -6.68 4.24
N ASP A 278 31.89 -6.96 5.08
CA ASP A 278 31.86 -8.08 6.02
C ASP A 278 31.59 -9.44 5.32
N ASN A 279 32.27 -9.69 4.21
CA ASN A 279 32.22 -10.97 3.48
C ASN A 279 33.63 -11.59 3.42
N GLN A 280 33.82 -12.57 2.53
CA GLN A 280 35.08 -13.29 2.35
C GLN A 280 35.66 -13.10 0.94
N VAL A 281 35.29 -12.03 0.24
CA VAL A 281 35.79 -11.69 -1.09
C VAL A 281 37.28 -11.42 -0.98
N SER A 282 38.10 -12.05 -1.83
CA SER A 282 39.57 -11.88 -1.80
C SER A 282 40.16 -11.43 -3.12
N ASP A 283 39.68 -11.95 -4.25
CA ASP A 283 40.18 -11.62 -5.59
C ASP A 283 39.00 -11.65 -6.57
N GLY A 284 39.19 -11.18 -7.81
CA GLY A 284 38.14 -11.19 -8.83
C GLY A 284 37.17 -10.01 -8.73
N VAL A 285 37.45 -9.00 -7.89
CA VAL A 285 36.59 -7.81 -7.77
C VAL A 285 36.48 -7.04 -9.09
N ILE A 286 37.45 -7.22 -10.00
CA ILE A 286 37.42 -6.64 -11.35
C ILE A 286 36.22 -7.11 -12.18
N GLU A 287 35.61 -8.25 -11.87
CA GLU A 287 34.41 -8.75 -12.56
C GLU A 287 33.19 -7.85 -12.37
N LEU A 288 33.22 -6.98 -11.36
CA LEU A 288 32.22 -5.93 -11.14
C LEU A 288 32.40 -4.73 -12.08
N GLU A 289 33.37 -4.74 -13.01
CA GLU A 289 33.59 -3.63 -13.96
C GLU A 289 32.39 -3.34 -14.88
N THR A 290 31.45 -4.28 -14.98
CA THR A 290 30.21 -4.14 -15.75
C THR A 290 29.16 -3.28 -15.05
N LEU A 291 29.30 -3.02 -13.73
CA LEU A 291 28.36 -2.26 -12.91
C LEU A 291 28.46 -0.74 -13.14
N SER A 292 28.43 -0.31 -14.40
CA SER A 292 28.65 1.07 -14.86
C SER A 292 27.70 2.14 -14.30
N ARG A 293 26.65 1.75 -13.57
CA ARG A 293 25.70 2.67 -12.91
C ARG A 293 25.92 2.81 -11.41
N VAL A 294 26.86 2.05 -10.83
CA VAL A 294 27.08 2.02 -9.38
C VAL A 294 27.60 3.37 -8.89
N LEU A 295 26.96 3.87 -7.84
CA LEU A 295 27.32 5.10 -7.15
C LEU A 295 27.93 4.84 -5.78
N ALA A 296 27.53 3.73 -5.15
CA ALA A 296 28.06 3.26 -3.88
C ALA A 296 28.37 1.77 -3.98
N LEU A 297 29.65 1.42 -3.79
CA LEU A 297 30.13 0.05 -3.71
C LEU A 297 30.97 -0.10 -2.44
N ASP A 298 30.43 -0.84 -1.48
CA ASP A 298 31.12 -1.12 -0.22
C ASP A 298 31.71 -2.54 -0.23
N LEU A 299 33.02 -2.62 -0.07
CA LEU A 299 33.81 -3.85 -0.03
C LEU A 299 34.68 -3.90 1.25
N ARG A 300 34.39 -3.07 2.26
CA ARG A 300 35.12 -3.09 3.55
C ARG A 300 34.96 -4.44 4.26
N GLU A 301 35.89 -4.74 5.17
CA GLU A 301 35.82 -5.96 6.00
C GLU A 301 35.71 -7.27 5.18
N ASN A 302 36.29 -7.25 3.97
CA ASN A 302 36.55 -8.44 3.16
C ASN A 302 37.99 -8.93 3.36
N LYS A 303 38.35 -10.05 2.72
CA LYS A 303 39.76 -10.48 2.70
C LYS A 303 40.58 -9.46 1.91
N PRO A 304 41.87 -9.24 2.26
CA PRO A 304 42.70 -8.31 1.54
C PRO A 304 42.82 -8.72 0.07
N ALA A 305 42.29 -7.88 -0.83
CA ALA A 305 42.46 -8.07 -2.27
C ALA A 305 43.65 -7.26 -2.78
N SER A 306 44.11 -7.64 -3.98
CA SER A 306 45.13 -6.90 -4.71
C SER A 306 44.70 -5.45 -4.95
N CYS A 307 45.52 -4.49 -4.51
CA CYS A 307 45.28 -3.07 -4.81
C CYS A 307 45.23 -2.78 -6.33
N ILE A 308 45.81 -3.66 -7.17
CA ILE A 308 45.76 -3.54 -8.63
C ILE A 308 44.34 -3.76 -9.16
N GLU A 309 43.64 -4.79 -8.69
CA GLU A 309 42.26 -5.07 -9.13
C GLU A 309 41.33 -3.92 -8.72
N TYR A 310 41.46 -3.42 -7.49
CA TYR A 310 40.70 -2.25 -7.04
C TYR A 310 40.99 -0.99 -7.86
N ALA A 311 42.26 -0.73 -8.19
CA ALA A 311 42.61 0.39 -9.04
C ALA A 311 42.02 0.27 -10.45
N GLN A 312 42.04 -0.94 -11.03
CA GLN A 312 41.41 -1.22 -12.32
C GLN A 312 39.90 -1.03 -12.26
N LEU A 313 39.25 -1.54 -11.22
CA LEU A 313 37.82 -1.39 -11.00
C LEU A 313 37.43 0.09 -10.85
N PHE A 314 38.18 0.85 -10.06
CA PHE A 314 38.00 2.30 -9.91
C PHE A 314 38.10 3.02 -11.26
N LEU A 315 39.09 2.69 -12.08
CA LEU A 315 39.26 3.27 -13.41
C LEU A 315 38.09 2.96 -14.36
N LYS A 316 37.39 1.83 -14.16
CA LYS A 316 36.24 1.41 -14.97
C LYS A 316 34.93 2.05 -14.51
N LEU A 317 34.69 2.09 -13.20
CA LEU A 317 33.44 2.57 -12.62
C LEU A 317 33.38 4.10 -12.48
N GLY A 318 34.53 4.79 -12.48
CA GLY A 318 34.59 6.23 -12.27
C GLY A 318 34.40 6.62 -10.79
N PRO A 319 33.83 7.80 -10.48
CA PRO A 319 33.74 8.33 -9.11
C PRO A 319 32.66 7.64 -8.26
N ALA A 320 32.49 6.33 -8.39
CA ALA A 320 31.76 5.54 -7.42
C ALA A 320 32.46 5.69 -6.05
N LEU A 321 31.67 5.82 -4.98
CA LEU A 321 32.18 5.75 -3.62
C LEU A 321 32.58 4.30 -3.35
N LEU A 322 33.85 4.00 -3.63
CA LEU A 322 34.49 2.72 -3.38
C LEU A 322 35.08 2.74 -1.96
N PHE A 323 34.45 2.01 -1.05
CA PHE A 323 34.97 1.82 0.31
C PHE A 323 35.68 0.46 0.37
N ASN A 324 37.00 0.43 0.51
CA ASN A 324 37.77 -0.82 0.55
C ASN A 324 38.99 -0.76 1.49
N GLN A 325 39.54 -1.95 1.76
CA GLN A 325 40.86 -2.13 2.34
C GLN A 325 41.64 -3.08 1.41
N CYS A 326 42.78 -2.66 0.87
CA CYS A 326 43.63 -3.48 0.00
C CYS A 326 45.05 -3.58 0.57
N THR A 327 45.77 -4.64 0.20
CA THR A 327 47.17 -4.85 0.59
C THR A 327 48.08 -4.88 -0.65
N PHE A 328 49.30 -4.37 -0.51
CA PHE A 328 50.35 -4.60 -1.49
C PHE A 328 50.96 -6.01 -1.27
N PRO A 329 51.35 -6.71 -2.34
CA PRO A 329 51.92 -8.06 -2.25
C PRO A 329 53.23 -8.14 -1.47
#